data_AF-A0A357AJS2-F1
#
_entry.id   AF-A0A357AJS2-F1
#
_cell.length_a   1.000
_cell.length_b   1.000
_cell.length_c   1.000
_cell.angle_alpha   90.00
_cell.angle_beta   90.00
_cell.angle_gamma   90.00
#
_symmetry.space_group_name_H-M   'P 1'
#
loop_
_entity.id
_entity.type
_entity.pdbx_description
1 polymer ?
#
loop_
_entity_poly.entity_id
_entity_poly.type
_entity_poly.pdbx_seq_one_letter_code
_entity_poly.pdbx_strand_id
1 'polypeptide(L)' 'TTMNPETRRLIKVVPDDASETQKFFDLLLGDNLQGRKQYISDHGHEYMELIDVS' A
#
# COMPACT_ATOMS: atom_id res chain seq x y z
N THR A 1 7.75 -3.88 -21.86
CA THR A 1 6.34 -3.45 -21.98
C THR A 1 6.00 -2.23 -21.14
N THR A 2 6.80 -1.84 -20.14
CA THR A 2 6.44 -0.80 -19.15
C THR A 2 6.99 0.60 -19.43
N MET A 3 7.87 0.79 -20.42
CA MET A 3 8.57 2.06 -20.64
C MET A 3 8.06 2.90 -21.83
N ASN A 4 7.47 2.29 -22.87
CA ASN A 4 7.01 3.02 -24.05
C ASN A 4 5.90 4.02 -23.64
N PRO A 5 6.08 5.34 -23.86
CA PRO A 5 5.07 6.33 -23.49
C PRO A 5 3.66 6.07 -24.04
N GLU A 6 3.56 5.45 -25.22
CA GLU A 6 2.29 5.17 -25.90
C GLU A 6 1.57 3.94 -25.32
N THR A 7 2.28 3.01 -24.68
CA THR A 7 1.71 1.73 -24.23
C THR A 7 1.90 1.45 -22.74
N ARG A 8 2.70 2.26 -22.04
CA ARG A 8 2.93 2.11 -20.59
C ARG A 8 1.68 2.45 -19.80
N ARG A 9 1.47 1.71 -18.72
CA ARG A 9 0.46 2.00 -17.69
C ARG A 9 1.16 2.66 -16.52
N LEU A 10 0.67 3.80 -16.07
CA LEU A 10 1.19 4.54 -14.92
C LEU A 10 0.09 4.73 -13.89
N ILE A 11 0.46 4.69 -12.62
CA ILE A 11 -0.39 5.07 -11.50
C ILE A 11 0.09 6.43 -11.00
N LYS A 12 -0.80 7.42 -10.94
CA LYS A 12 -0.49 8.73 -10.36
C LYS A 12 -0.93 8.74 -8.90
N VAL A 13 0.03 8.76 -8.00
CA VAL A 13 -0.24 8.96 -6.57
C VAL A 13 -0.65 10.41 -6.34
N VAL A 14 -1.74 10.61 -5.61
CA VAL A 14 -2.24 11.93 -5.20
C VAL A 14 -2.29 12.00 -3.68
N PRO A 15 -2.14 13.21 -3.09
CA PRO A 15 -2.29 13.37 -1.65
C PRO A 15 -3.73 13.11 -1.23
N ASP A 16 -3.90 12.52 -0.05
CA ASP A 16 -5.18 12.38 0.65
C ASP A 16 -5.09 13.10 2.02
N ASP A 17 -6.01 12.83 2.94
CA ASP A 17 -5.95 13.37 4.31
C ASP A 17 -4.58 13.11 4.95
N ALA A 18 -3.93 14.18 5.38
CA ALA A 18 -2.57 14.13 5.89
C ALA A 18 -2.47 13.37 7.22
N SER A 19 -3.50 13.47 8.07
CA SER A 19 -3.50 12.82 9.38
C SER A 19 -3.69 11.31 9.24
N GLU A 20 -4.60 10.87 8.38
CA GLU A 20 -4.81 9.46 8.09
C GLU A 20 -3.59 8.85 7.41
N THR A 21 -3.00 9.56 6.44
CA THR A 21 -1.76 9.14 5.77
C THR A 21 -0.66 8.92 6.80
N GLN A 22 -0.40 9.90 7.67
CA GLN A 22 0.65 9.78 8.71
C GLN A 22 0.43 8.56 9.62
N LYS A 23 -0.82 8.33 10.07
CA LYS A 23 -1.17 7.17 10.90
C LYS A 23 -0.80 5.85 10.20
N PHE A 24 -1.14 5.70 8.92
CA PHE A 24 -0.82 4.49 8.18
C PHE A 24 0.68 4.34 7.88
N PHE A 25 1.39 5.44 7.61
CA PHE A 25 2.85 5.42 7.48
C PHE A 25 3.52 4.94 8.77
N ASP A 26 3.12 5.45 9.93
CA ASP A 26 3.69 5.02 11.22
C ASP A 26 3.37 3.55 11.52
N LEU A 27 2.14 3.09 11.23
CA LEU A 27 1.74 1.71 11.42
C LEU A 27 2.51 0.74 10.49
N LEU A 28 2.59 1.07 9.21
CA LEU A 28 3.12 0.16 8.18
C LEU A 28 4.63 0.26 8.02
N LEU A 29 5.24 1.41 8.31
CA LEU A 29 6.67 1.68 8.06
C LEU A 29 7.44 2.16 9.29
N GLY A 30 6.80 2.45 10.42
CA GLY A 30 7.46 2.86 11.67
C GLY A 30 8.00 1.70 12.52
N ASP A 31 8.24 1.95 13.81
CA ASP A 31 8.84 0.96 14.72
C ASP A 31 7.82 0.09 15.48
N ASN A 32 6.51 0.32 15.28
CA ASN A 32 5.44 -0.42 15.96
C ASN A 32 5.22 -1.83 15.35
N LEU A 33 6.15 -2.75 15.61
CA LEU A 33 6.11 -4.12 15.09
C LEU A 33 4.82 -4.87 15.48
N GLN A 34 4.34 -4.70 16.71
CA GLN A 34 3.14 -5.39 17.19
C GLN A 34 1.89 -4.90 16.46
N GLY A 35 1.72 -3.59 16.34
CA GLY A 35 0.59 -2.98 15.63
C GLY A 35 0.55 -3.43 14.16
N ARG A 36 1.71 -3.46 13.50
CA ARG A 36 1.82 -3.96 12.12
C ARG A 36 1.37 -5.41 11.98
N LYS A 37 1.84 -6.30 12.86
CA LYS A 37 1.46 -7.72 12.84
C LYS A 37 -0.05 -7.90 13.00
N GLN A 38 -0.65 -7.16 13.93
CA GLN A 38 -2.08 -7.20 14.15
C GLN A 38 -2.84 -6.76 12.90
N TYR A 39 -2.48 -5.60 12.32
CA TYR A 39 -3.13 -5.08 11.12
C TYR A 39 -3.05 -6.05 9.93
N ILE A 40 -1.89 -6.67 9.71
CA ILE A 40 -1.72 -7.68 8.64
C ILE A 40 -2.57 -8.92 8.90
N SER A 41 -2.65 -9.37 10.16
CA SER A 41 -3.49 -10.52 10.53
C SER A 41 -4.97 -10.24 10.28
N ASP A 42 -5.42 -9.03 10.61
CA ASP A 42 -6.83 -8.65 10.52
C ASP A 42 -7.24 -8.40 9.07
N HIS A 43 -6.41 -7.69 8.29
CA HIS A 43 -6.79 -7.18 6.96
C HIS A 43 -6.06 -7.83 5.79
N GLY A 44 -4.97 -8.57 6.00
CA GLY A 44 -4.10 -9.04 4.91
C GLY A 44 -4.82 -9.92 3.89
N HIS A 45 -5.81 -10.70 4.33
CA HIS A 45 -6.62 -11.57 3.46
C HIS A 45 -7.52 -10.78 2.49
N GLU A 46 -7.95 -9.57 2.85
CA GLU A 46 -8.85 -8.73 2.05
C GLU A 46 -8.20 -8.28 0.73
N TYR A 47 -6.87 -8.26 0.68
CA TYR A 47 -6.10 -7.75 -0.46
C TYR A 47 -5.41 -8.83 -1.29
N MET A 48 -5.58 -10.12 -0.95
CA MET A 48 -4.86 -11.22 -1.62
C MET A 48 -5.18 -11.30 -3.12
N GLU A 49 -6.43 -11.02 -3.52
CA GLU A 49 -6.85 -11.02 -4.92
C GLU A 49 -6.28 -9.85 -5.73
N LEU A 50 -5.79 -8.81 -5.04
CA LEU A 50 -5.21 -7.61 -5.65
C LEU A 50 -3.69 -7.73 -5.81
N ILE A 51 -3.07 -8.78 -5.27
CA ILE A 51 -1.63 -9.01 -5.44
C ILE A 51 -1.40 -9.51 -6.87
N ASP A 52 -0.65 -8.72 -7.64
CA ASP A 52 -0.16 -9.13 -8.96
C ASP A 52 1.00 -10.14 -8.78
N VAL A 53 0.64 -11.41 -8.56
CA VAL A 53 1.57 -12.54 -8.56
C VAL A 53 1.62 -13.09 -9.99
N SER A 54 2.41 -12.42 -10.84
CA SER A 54 2.69 -12.81 -12.23
C SER A 54 4.15 -13.24 -12.41
#